data_AF-A0A2G9MBX2-F1
#
_entry.id   AF-A0A2G9MBX2-F1
#
_cell.length_a   1.000
_cell.length_b   1.000
_cell.length_c   1.000
_cell.angle_alpha   90.00
_cell.angle_beta   90.00
_cell.angle_gamma   90.00
#
_symmetry.space_group_name_H-M   'P 1'
#
loop_
_entity.id
_entity.type
_entity.pdbx_description
1 polymer ?
#
loop_
_entity_poly.entity_id
_entity_poly.type
_entity_poly.pdbx_seq_one_letter_code
_entity_poly.pdbx_strand_id
1 'polypeptide(L)'
;MKEKFEELYNALKLDREKSEWSNSISLKERAEHLKSESEEVLEAIEKNDVKNLHEELGDVLWDLLGVVIIAEEQNGFDIKEVINNALVKLKRRKSWIFEGKRLTLEEEKALWPKIKEKEKNIL
;
A
#
# COMPACT_ATOMS: atom_id res chain seq x y z
N MET A 1 -1.73 10.72 13.46
CA MET A 1 -1.62 9.89 12.22
C MET A 1 -0.18 9.47 11.96
N LYS A 2 0.74 10.42 11.74
CA LYS A 2 2.17 10.11 11.59
C LYS A 2 2.74 9.30 12.77
N GLU A 3 2.45 9.74 13.99
CA GLU A 3 2.91 9.07 15.22
C GLU A 3 2.43 7.61 15.33
N LYS A 4 1.15 7.34 15.06
CA LYS A 4 0.59 5.98 15.14
C LYS A 4 1.08 5.05 14.02
N PHE A 5 1.33 5.60 12.83
CA PHE A 5 1.95 4.83 11.75
C PHE A 5 3.40 4.45 12.10
N GLU A 6 4.18 5.40 12.62
CA GLU A 6 5.56 5.15 13.07
C GLU A 6 5.60 4.15 14.24
N GLU A 7 4.66 4.26 15.19
CA GLU A 7 4.50 3.31 16.29
C GLU A 7 4.25 1.88 15.78
N LEU A 8 3.28 1.68 14.87
CA LEU A 8 3.00 0.38 14.26
C LEU A 8 4.20 -0.17 13.50
N TYR A 9 4.80 0.64 12.62
CA TYR A 9 5.93 0.21 11.81
C TYR A 9 7.14 -0.19 12.67
N ASN A 10 7.45 0.56 13.73
CA ASN A 10 8.52 0.21 14.67
C ASN A 10 8.18 -1.05 15.49
N ALA A 11 6.92 -1.22 15.89
CA ALA A 11 6.48 -2.43 16.60
C ALA A 11 6.64 -3.68 15.72
N LEU A 12 6.31 -3.60 14.42
CA LEU A 12 6.51 -4.69 13.47
C LEU A 12 8.00 -5.01 13.23
N LYS A 13 8.87 -3.99 13.19
CA LYS A 13 10.32 -4.22 13.11
C LYS A 13 10.85 -4.91 14.37
N LEU A 14 10.37 -4.49 15.54
CA LEU A 14 10.73 -5.14 16.80
C LEU A 14 10.24 -6.59 16.84
N ASP A 15 9.01 -6.86 16.40
CA ASP A 15 8.48 -8.22 16.28
C ASP A 15 9.33 -9.06 15.33
N ARG A 16 9.64 -8.55 14.13
CA ARG A 16 10.52 -9.21 13.16
C ARG A 16 11.91 -9.54 13.71
N GLU A 17 12.44 -8.68 14.59
CA GLU A 17 13.75 -8.87 15.24
C GLU A 17 13.70 -9.86 16.42
N LYS A 18 12.61 -9.86 17.20
CA LYS A 18 12.55 -10.57 18.49
C LYS A 18 11.75 -11.88 18.45
N SER A 19 10.86 -12.04 17.49
CA SER A 19 9.98 -13.21 17.36
C SER A 19 10.56 -14.19 16.34
N GLU A 20 10.94 -15.39 16.79
CA GLU A 20 11.41 -16.48 15.92
C GLU A 20 10.38 -16.83 14.84
N TRP A 21 9.09 -16.77 15.18
CA TRP A 21 8.02 -17.02 14.22
C TRP A 21 7.96 -15.93 13.16
N SER A 22 7.93 -14.65 13.57
CA SER A 22 7.92 -13.51 12.64
C SER A 22 9.15 -13.49 11.75
N ASN A 23 10.31 -13.86 12.29
CA ASN A 23 11.57 -13.98 11.56
C ASN A 23 11.57 -15.14 10.54
N SER A 24 10.90 -16.25 10.86
CA SER A 24 10.81 -17.43 9.97
C SER A 24 9.97 -17.20 8.71
N ILE A 25 9.03 -16.24 8.73
CA ILE A 25 8.16 -15.95 7.58
C ILE A 25 9.00 -15.34 6.44
N SER A 26 8.91 -15.95 5.26
CA SER A 26 9.54 -15.46 4.04
C SER A 26 8.76 -14.31 3.40
N LEU A 27 9.42 -13.58 2.49
CA LEU A 27 8.77 -12.51 1.71
C LEU A 27 7.56 -13.03 0.91
N LYS A 28 7.66 -14.25 0.37
CA LYS A 28 6.58 -14.86 -0.41
C LYS A 28 5.38 -15.21 0.47
N GLU A 29 5.62 -15.82 1.63
CA GLU A 29 4.56 -16.16 2.58
C GLU A 29 3.87 -14.90 3.12
N ARG A 30 4.62 -13.85 3.46
CA ARG A 30 4.02 -12.58 3.90
C ARG A 30 3.17 -11.93 2.81
N ALA A 31 3.57 -12.04 1.55
CA ALA A 31 2.78 -11.55 0.42
C ALA A 31 1.52 -12.40 0.17
N GLU A 32 1.54 -13.69 0.49
CA GLU A 32 0.36 -14.57 0.45
C GLU A 32 -0.64 -14.20 1.54
N HIS A 33 -0.18 -13.89 2.77
CA HIS A 33 -1.07 -13.36 3.82
C HIS A 33 -1.71 -12.04 3.39
N LEU A 34 -0.93 -11.07 2.88
CA LEU A 34 -1.46 -9.81 2.35
C LEU A 34 -2.56 -10.02 1.29
N LYS A 35 -2.40 -11.03 0.43
CA LYS A 35 -3.42 -11.38 -0.57
C LYS A 35 -4.70 -11.87 0.11
N SER A 36 -4.60 -12.75 1.08
CA SER A 36 -5.75 -13.25 1.85
C SER A 36 -6.47 -12.11 2.56
N GLU A 37 -5.76 -11.24 3.30
CA GLU A 37 -6.38 -10.11 4.01
C GLU A 37 -7.07 -9.13 3.04
N SER A 38 -6.52 -8.98 1.83
CA SER A 38 -7.17 -8.19 0.77
C SER A 38 -8.46 -8.82 0.26
N GLU A 39 -8.55 -10.15 0.24
CA GLU A 39 -9.78 -10.90 -0.09
C GLU A 39 -10.81 -10.77 1.05
N GLU A 40 -10.38 -10.78 2.32
CA GLU A 40 -11.26 -10.59 3.48
C GLU A 40 -11.86 -9.17 3.53
N VAL A 41 -11.09 -8.14 3.13
CA VAL A 41 -11.63 -6.78 2.91
C VAL A 41 -12.78 -6.80 1.89
N LEU A 42 -12.63 -7.53 0.78
CA LEU A 42 -13.68 -7.61 -0.24
C LEU A 42 -14.92 -8.30 0.33
N GLU A 43 -14.75 -9.39 1.06
CA GLU A 43 -15.86 -10.09 1.71
C GLU A 43 -16.61 -9.20 2.71
N ALA A 44 -15.88 -8.43 3.52
CA ALA A 44 -16.49 -7.50 4.49
C ALA A 44 -17.34 -6.43 3.79
N ILE A 45 -16.86 -5.89 2.65
CA ILE A 45 -17.61 -4.94 1.82
C ILE A 45 -18.89 -5.58 1.28
N GLU A 46 -18.79 -6.79 0.72
CA GLU A 46 -19.94 -7.52 0.15
C GLU A 46 -21.02 -7.81 1.19
N LYS A 47 -20.59 -8.13 2.42
CA LYS A 47 -21.49 -8.41 3.56
C LYS A 47 -21.99 -7.13 4.25
N ASN A 48 -21.56 -5.94 3.83
CA ASN A 48 -21.79 -4.67 4.53
C ASN A 48 -21.38 -4.72 6.02
N ASP A 49 -20.37 -5.52 6.35
CA ASP A 49 -19.87 -5.67 7.71
C ASP A 49 -18.78 -4.62 7.99
N VAL A 50 -19.23 -3.45 8.46
CA VAL A 50 -18.34 -2.31 8.75
C VAL A 50 -17.35 -2.63 9.88
N LYS A 51 -17.73 -3.50 10.82
CA LYS A 51 -16.85 -3.87 11.92
C LYS A 51 -15.71 -4.74 11.38
N ASN A 52 -16.04 -5.78 10.61
CA ASN A 52 -15.04 -6.65 10.00
C ASN A 52 -14.15 -5.85 9.03
N LEU A 53 -14.74 -4.96 8.23
CA LEU A 53 -13.99 -4.11 7.31
C LEU A 53 -12.90 -3.29 8.03
N HIS A 54 -13.18 -2.79 9.23
CA HIS A 54 -12.18 -2.04 9.99
C HIS A 54 -11.02 -2.94 10.47
N GLU A 55 -11.32 -4.18 10.84
CA GLU A 55 -10.33 -5.19 11.24
C GLU A 55 -9.43 -5.57 10.06
N GLU A 56 -10.02 -5.99 8.95
CA GLU A 56 -9.26 -6.45 7.76
C GLU A 56 -8.43 -5.34 7.12
N LEU A 57 -8.89 -4.07 7.16
CA LEU A 57 -8.06 -2.95 6.71
C LEU A 57 -6.82 -2.76 7.58
N GLY A 58 -6.91 -3.11 8.87
CA GLY A 58 -5.77 -3.17 9.79
C GLY A 58 -4.81 -4.28 9.41
N ASP A 59 -5.32 -5.48 9.10
CA ASP A 59 -4.51 -6.64 8.75
C ASP A 59 -3.82 -6.48 7.38
N VAL A 60 -4.51 -5.90 6.39
CA VAL A 60 -3.88 -5.46 5.12
C VAL A 60 -2.74 -4.48 5.38
N LEU A 61 -2.90 -3.51 6.29
CA LEU A 61 -1.84 -2.57 6.63
C LEU A 61 -0.68 -3.28 7.34
N TRP A 62 -0.98 -4.18 8.28
CA TRP A 62 0.00 -4.99 9.01
C TRP A 62 0.85 -5.82 8.05
N ASP A 63 0.22 -6.51 7.12
CA ASP A 63 0.93 -7.36 6.15
C ASP A 63 1.66 -6.59 5.08
N LEU A 64 1.10 -5.47 4.59
CA LEU A 64 1.82 -4.59 3.67
C LEU A 64 3.11 -4.07 4.30
N LEU A 65 3.06 -3.62 5.56
CA LEU A 65 4.26 -3.15 6.26
C LEU A 65 5.24 -4.28 6.53
N GLY A 66 4.75 -5.49 6.82
CA GLY A 66 5.60 -6.67 6.94
C GLY A 66 6.33 -7.03 5.64
N VAL A 67 5.63 -7.01 4.51
CA VAL A 67 6.24 -7.19 3.18
C VAL A 67 7.32 -6.14 2.96
N VAL A 68 7.04 -4.87 3.27
CA VAL A 68 8.03 -3.80 3.16
C VAL A 68 9.25 -4.13 4.02
N ILE A 69 9.08 -4.37 5.33
CA ILE A 69 10.19 -4.65 6.27
C ILE A 69 11.09 -5.79 5.77
N ILE A 70 10.51 -6.93 5.36
CA ILE A 70 11.28 -8.06 4.83
C ILE A 70 11.99 -7.68 3.52
N ALA A 71 11.36 -6.86 2.67
CA ALA A 71 11.99 -6.38 1.44
C ALA A 71 13.12 -5.37 1.72
N GLU A 72 13.03 -4.55 2.77
CA GLU A 72 14.11 -3.64 3.19
C GLU A 72 15.37 -4.44 3.56
N GLU A 73 15.21 -5.56 4.27
CA GLU A 73 16.30 -6.49 4.65
C GLU A 73 17.04 -7.04 3.41
N GLN A 74 16.33 -7.22 2.28
CA GLN A 74 16.82 -7.94 1.11
C GLN A 74 17.27 -7.03 -0.05
N ASN A 75 16.59 -5.92 -0.26
CA ASN A 75 16.64 -5.16 -1.52
C ASN A 75 17.03 -3.68 -1.35
N GLY A 76 17.24 -3.22 -0.10
CA GLY A 76 17.88 -1.94 0.18
C GLY A 76 17.04 -0.68 -0.07
N PHE A 77 15.71 -0.80 -0.22
CA PHE A 77 14.80 0.34 -0.18
C PHE A 77 14.03 0.38 1.13
N ASP A 78 13.53 1.56 1.54
CA ASP A 78 12.72 1.72 2.76
C ASP A 78 11.25 2.11 2.51
N ILE A 79 10.44 2.10 3.58
CA ILE A 79 9.04 2.53 3.54
C ILE A 79 8.86 3.97 3.00
N LYS A 80 9.83 4.87 3.20
CA LYS A 80 9.75 6.25 2.69
C LYS A 80 9.88 6.25 1.17
N GLU A 81 10.75 5.43 0.62
CA GLU A 81 10.89 5.26 -0.83
C GLU A 81 9.62 4.66 -1.45
N VAL A 82 9.02 3.66 -0.81
CA VAL A 82 7.73 3.08 -1.24
C VAL A 82 6.63 4.15 -1.29
N ILE A 83 6.48 4.93 -0.22
CA ILE A 83 5.50 6.02 -0.12
C ILE A 83 5.81 7.11 -1.15
N ASN A 84 7.08 7.50 -1.31
CA ASN A 84 7.49 8.52 -2.27
C ASN A 84 7.19 8.10 -3.71
N ASN A 85 7.46 6.84 -4.06
CA ASN A 85 7.14 6.28 -5.38
C ASN A 85 5.63 6.31 -5.64
N ALA A 86 4.80 5.94 -4.65
CA ALA A 86 3.36 6.05 -4.75
C ALA A 86 2.89 7.50 -4.93
N LEU A 87 3.47 8.44 -4.18
CA LEU A 87 3.13 9.86 -4.22
C LEU A 87 3.52 10.51 -5.55
N VAL A 88 4.73 10.25 -6.06
CA VAL A 88 5.20 10.72 -7.38
C VAL A 88 4.28 10.21 -8.48
N LYS A 89 3.90 8.93 -8.41
CA LYS A 89 2.96 8.31 -9.36
C LYS A 89 1.59 8.97 -9.29
N LEU A 90 1.07 9.26 -8.11
CA LEU A 90 -0.21 9.97 -7.94
C LEU A 90 -0.14 11.40 -8.48
N LYS A 91 0.90 12.17 -8.12
CA LYS A 91 1.11 13.55 -8.59
C LYS A 91 1.24 13.62 -10.11
N ARG A 92 1.94 12.65 -10.73
CA ARG A 92 2.01 12.54 -12.19
C ARG A 92 0.66 12.20 -12.82
N ARG A 93 -0.06 11.23 -12.25
CA ARG A 93 -1.35 10.74 -12.79
C ARG A 93 -2.52 11.67 -12.57
N LYS A 94 -2.45 12.56 -11.60
CA LYS A 94 -3.51 13.50 -11.26
C LYS A 94 -2.96 14.91 -11.08
N SER A 95 -2.03 15.33 -11.94
CA SER A 95 -1.32 16.61 -11.80
C SER A 95 -2.28 17.80 -11.71
N TRP A 96 -3.41 17.73 -12.44
CA TRP A 96 -4.46 18.74 -12.40
C TRP A 96 -4.97 19.05 -10.98
N ILE A 97 -5.08 18.05 -10.10
CA ILE A 97 -5.50 18.26 -8.70
C ILE A 97 -4.48 19.14 -7.97
N PHE A 98 -3.19 18.88 -8.17
CA PHE A 98 -2.11 19.61 -7.52
C PHE A 98 -1.79 20.97 -8.17
N GLU A 99 -2.25 21.17 -9.41
CA GLU A 99 -2.22 22.45 -10.12
C GLU A 99 -3.45 23.34 -9.82
N GLY A 100 -4.36 22.88 -8.95
CA GLY A 100 -5.59 23.61 -8.59
C GLY A 100 -6.67 23.59 -9.67
N LYS A 101 -6.54 22.73 -10.68
CA LYS A 101 -7.54 22.54 -11.74
C LYS A 101 -8.60 21.55 -11.27
N ARG A 102 -9.84 21.80 -11.66
CA ARG A 102 -10.97 20.88 -11.49
C ARG A 102 -11.41 20.40 -12.86
N LEU A 103 -11.37 19.09 -13.06
CA LEU A 103 -11.89 18.43 -14.25
C LEU A 103 -13.25 17.80 -13.94
N THR A 104 -14.09 17.72 -14.95
CA THR A 104 -15.31 16.92 -14.95
C THR A 104 -14.97 15.43 -15.08
N LEU A 105 -15.91 14.55 -14.73
CA LEU A 105 -15.72 13.10 -14.88
C LEU A 105 -15.35 12.70 -16.32
N GLU A 106 -15.97 13.35 -17.31
CA GLU A 106 -15.70 13.07 -18.73
C GLU A 106 -14.31 13.55 -19.16
N GLU A 107 -13.85 14.69 -18.65
CA GLU A 107 -12.47 15.16 -18.87
C GLU A 107 -11.45 14.23 -18.20
N GLU A 108 -11.71 13.75 -16.98
CA GLU A 108 -10.84 12.79 -16.29
C GLU A 108 -10.74 11.47 -17.06
N LYS A 109 -11.89 10.92 -17.49
CA LYS A 109 -11.94 9.69 -18.31
C LYS A 109 -11.21 9.85 -19.63
N ALA A 110 -11.36 10.98 -20.31
CA ALA A 110 -10.67 11.25 -21.58
C ALA A 110 -9.15 11.43 -21.40
N LEU A 111 -8.72 11.88 -20.23
CA LEU A 111 -7.31 12.10 -19.92
C LEU A 111 -6.59 10.81 -19.48
N TRP A 112 -7.27 9.90 -18.78
CA TRP A 112 -6.68 8.69 -18.21
C TRP A 112 -5.92 7.79 -19.21
N PRO A 113 -6.44 7.47 -20.41
CA PRO A 113 -5.70 6.69 -21.40
C PRO A 113 -4.39 7.35 -21.82
N LYS A 114 -4.39 8.68 -22.00
CA LYS A 114 -3.20 9.46 -22.40
C LYS A 114 -2.11 9.41 -21.34
N ILE A 115 -2.50 9.40 -20.06
CA ILE A 115 -1.56 9.25 -18.93
C ILE A 115 -0.96 7.86 -18.94
N LYS A 116 -1.79 6.82 -19.13
CA LYS A 116 -1.34 5.43 -19.15
C LYS A 116 -0.43 5.12 -20.33
N GLU A 117 -0.68 5.71 -21.49
CA GLU A 117 0.18 5.58 -22.67
C GLU A 117 1.58 6.18 -22.41
N LYS A 118 1.64 7.38 -21.82
CA LYS A 118 2.93 7.99 -21.45
C LYS A 118 3.73 7.16 -20.45
N GLU A 119 3.08 6.40 -19.56
CA GLU A 119 3.78 5.51 -18.61
C GLU A 119 4.43 4.29 -19.29
N LYS A 120 3.84 3.78 -20.39
CA LYS A 120 4.41 2.64 -21.12
C LYS A 120 5.68 3.00 -21.90
N ASN A 121 5.85 4.27 -22.24
CA ASN A 121 6.99 4.77 -23.01
C ASN A 121 8.16 5.26 -22.15
N ILE A 122 8.10 5.09 -20.82
CA ILE A 122 9.13 5.48 -19.85
C ILE A 122 9.86 4.24 -19.27
N LEU A 123 9.47 3.04 -19.69
CA LEU A 123 10.12 1.75 -19.39
C LEU A 123 10.89 1.27 -20.62
#